data_AF-A0A7Y1SUM8-F1
#
_entry.id   AF-A0A7Y1SUM8-F1
#
_cell.length_a   1.000
_cell.length_b   1.000
_cell.length_c   1.000
_cell.angle_alpha   90.00
_cell.angle_beta   90.00
_cell.angle_gamma   90.00
#
_symmetry.space_group_name_H-M   'P 1'
#
loop_
_entity.id
_entity.type
_entity.pdbx_description
1 polymer ?
#
loop_
_entity_poly.entity_id
_entity_poly.type
_entity_poly.pdbx_seq_one_letter_code
_entity_poly.pdbx_strand_id
1 'polypeptide(L)'
;MTSEGAVFDLGYEQYRGPRLSDRQVFWRMVIDGLKKSVGIGKRARNKAFPFSLVALAILPALGVVVIQVVAKIFGLPLSGDVLLDDREYFDWTSQLIFFFVAVAVPNLLIPDRVENVLLVYTSRPPTINTYLVARLVAMAISVGVFLMIPQLVLLIGEALISPSFFGHLADNLAFWWR
;
A
#
# COMPACT_ATOMS: atom_id res chain seq x y z
N MET A 1 -39.41 44.86 2.09
CA MET A 1 -38.42 43.79 1.85
C MET A 1 -39.22 42.54 1.52
N THR A 2 -39.39 42.23 0.24
CA THR A 2 -40.12 41.03 -0.20
C THR A 2 -39.25 39.81 0.08
N SER A 3 -39.78 38.91 0.89
CA SER A 3 -39.15 37.67 1.34
C SER A 3 -39.29 36.55 0.30
N GLU A 4 -38.90 36.80 -0.94
CA GLU A 4 -38.90 35.78 -1.99
C GLU A 4 -37.46 35.34 -2.27
N GLY A 5 -37.11 34.14 -1.78
CA GLY A 5 -35.86 33.48 -2.16
C GLY A 5 -36.00 32.95 -3.58
N ALA A 6 -35.29 33.56 -4.54
CA ALA A 6 -35.18 33.06 -5.89
C ALA A 6 -34.04 32.02 -5.99
N VAL A 7 -34.36 30.80 -6.44
CA VAL A 7 -33.35 29.78 -6.76
C VAL A 7 -32.85 30.04 -8.18
N PHE A 8 -31.61 30.53 -8.29
CA PHE A 8 -30.96 30.73 -9.57
C PHE A 8 -30.26 29.43 -9.99
N ASP A 9 -30.46 29.02 -11.25
CA ASP A 9 -29.66 27.94 -11.84
C ASP A 9 -28.22 28.45 -12.03
N LEU A 10 -27.30 27.93 -11.22
CA LEU A 10 -25.89 28.34 -11.20
C LEU A 10 -25.10 27.77 -12.39
N GLY A 11 -25.76 27.19 -13.40
CA GLY A 11 -25.08 26.58 -14.54
C GLY A 11 -24.42 25.26 -14.17
N TYR A 12 -25.07 24.47 -13.31
CA TYR A 12 -24.55 23.14 -12.98
C TYR A 12 -24.56 22.24 -14.21
N GLU A 13 -23.39 21.78 -14.61
CA GLU A 13 -23.27 20.86 -15.73
C GLU A 13 -23.85 19.50 -15.34
N GLN A 14 -24.87 19.05 -16.07
CA GLN A 14 -25.47 17.74 -15.83
C GLN A 14 -24.45 16.65 -16.16
N TYR A 15 -24.20 15.75 -15.20
CA TYR A 15 -23.35 14.59 -15.44
C TYR A 15 -23.97 13.68 -16.52
N ARG A 16 -23.41 13.72 -17.73
CA ARG A 16 -23.84 12.86 -18.86
C ARG A 16 -23.09 11.53 -18.94
N GLY A 17 -22.17 11.26 -18.03
CA GLY A 17 -21.40 10.03 -18.01
C GLY A 17 -22.22 8.80 -17.60
N PRO A 18 -21.74 7.58 -17.89
CA PRO A 18 -22.36 6.35 -17.43
C PRO A 18 -22.43 6.30 -15.90
N ARG A 19 -23.56 5.89 -15.35
CA ARG A 19 -23.69 5.67 -13.90
C ARG A 19 -22.86 4.45 -13.51
N LEU A 20 -21.96 4.62 -12.54
CA LEU A 20 -21.15 3.53 -12.02
C LEU A 20 -22.03 2.54 -11.26
N SER A 21 -21.73 1.24 -11.39
CA SER A 21 -22.35 0.22 -10.53
C SER A 21 -21.81 0.31 -9.10
N ASP A 22 -22.55 -0.23 -8.14
CA ASP A 22 -22.15 -0.24 -6.72
C ASP A 22 -20.77 -0.87 -6.51
N ARG A 23 -20.48 -1.95 -7.27
CA ARG A 23 -19.16 -2.59 -7.27
C ARG A 23 -18.06 -1.63 -7.74
N GLN A 24 -18.30 -0.86 -8.80
CA GLN A 24 -17.32 0.12 -9.28
C GLN A 24 -17.11 1.26 -8.29
N VAL A 25 -18.18 1.73 -7.63
CA VAL A 25 -18.09 2.72 -6.55
C VAL A 25 -17.23 2.19 -5.40
N PHE A 26 -17.46 0.95 -4.97
CA PHE A 26 -16.66 0.28 -3.95
C PHE A 26 -15.16 0.24 -4.32
N TRP A 27 -14.82 -0.26 -5.51
CA TRP A 27 -13.42 -0.34 -5.93
C TRP A 27 -12.76 1.04 -6.09
N ARG A 28 -13.52 2.06 -6.48
CA ARG A 28 -13.03 3.45 -6.52
C ARG A 28 -12.68 3.96 -5.12
N MET A 29 -13.49 3.63 -4.10
CA MET A 29 -13.18 3.96 -2.70
C MET A 29 -11.94 3.22 -2.19
N VAL A 30 -11.78 1.94 -2.58
CA VAL A 30 -10.58 1.16 -2.23
C VAL A 30 -9.32 1.79 -2.84
N ILE A 31 -9.36 2.14 -4.13
CA ILE A 31 -8.22 2.77 -4.83
C ILE A 31 -7.91 4.15 -4.26
N ASP A 32 -8.92 4.95 -3.94
CA ASP A 32 -8.74 6.21 -3.23
C ASP A 32 -8.06 6.00 -1.88
N GLY A 33 -8.51 5.00 -1.11
CA GLY A 33 -7.91 4.66 0.18
C GLY A 33 -6.46 4.22 0.07
N LEU A 34 -6.14 3.39 -0.92
CA LEU A 34 -4.77 2.98 -1.25
C LEU A 34 -3.88 4.19 -1.49
N LYS A 35 -4.31 5.12 -2.36
CA LYS A 35 -3.56 6.35 -2.63
C LYS A 35 -3.38 7.20 -1.38
N LYS A 36 -4.42 7.34 -0.55
CA LYS A 36 -4.36 8.10 0.71
C LYS A 36 -3.37 7.48 1.70
N SER A 37 -3.29 6.16 1.80
CA SER A 37 -2.39 5.45 2.73
C SER A 37 -0.91 5.73 2.50
N VAL A 38 -0.50 5.92 1.24
CA VAL A 38 0.89 6.24 0.86
C VAL A 38 1.11 7.73 0.53
N GLY A 39 0.08 8.56 0.68
CA GLY A 39 0.16 10.01 0.42
C GLY A 39 0.20 10.39 -1.07
N ILE A 40 -0.23 9.52 -1.98
CA ILE A 40 -0.38 9.84 -3.41
C ILE A 40 -1.45 10.93 -3.57
N GLY A 41 -1.15 11.97 -4.35
CA GLY A 41 -2.02 13.14 -4.53
C GLY A 41 -1.86 14.24 -3.47
N LYS A 42 -1.01 14.03 -2.44
CA LYS A 42 -0.64 15.06 -1.45
C LYS A 42 0.77 15.62 -1.74
N ARG A 43 1.10 16.74 -1.06
CA ARG A 43 2.46 17.34 -1.09
C ARG A 43 3.53 16.30 -0.71
N ALA A 44 4.73 16.44 -1.27
CA ALA A 44 5.83 15.49 -1.09
C ALA A 44 6.14 15.16 0.39
N ARG A 45 5.98 16.11 1.30
CA ARG A 45 6.15 15.91 2.75
C ARG A 45 5.29 14.77 3.32
N ASN A 46 4.07 14.57 2.79
CA ASN A 46 3.17 13.52 3.25
C ASN A 46 3.52 12.14 2.70
N LYS A 47 4.38 12.09 1.68
CA LYS A 47 4.93 10.85 1.11
C LYS A 47 6.20 10.43 1.81
N ALA A 48 6.97 11.38 2.34
CA ALA A 48 8.28 11.12 2.94
C ALA A 48 8.22 10.01 4.00
N PHE A 49 7.25 10.04 4.91
CA PHE A 49 7.14 9.07 6.00
C PHE A 49 6.78 7.63 5.55
N PRO A 50 5.67 7.38 4.80
CA PRO A 50 5.38 6.02 4.36
C PRO A 50 6.48 5.45 3.45
N PHE A 51 7.06 6.27 2.58
CA PHE A 51 8.16 5.83 1.73
C PHE A 51 9.46 5.61 2.50
N SER A 52 9.73 6.36 3.57
CA SER A 52 10.90 6.11 4.42
C SER A 52 10.77 4.79 5.18
N LEU A 53 9.55 4.40 5.60
CA LEU A 53 9.33 3.10 6.21
C LEU A 53 9.52 1.95 5.22
N VAL A 54 9.05 2.10 3.98
CA VAL A 54 9.31 1.13 2.91
C VAL A 54 10.80 1.05 2.60
N ALA A 55 11.49 2.19 2.48
CA ALA A 55 12.92 2.22 2.26
C ALA A 55 13.67 1.54 3.40
N LEU A 56 13.31 1.85 4.66
CA LEU A 56 13.88 1.22 5.83
C LEU A 56 13.65 -0.30 5.78
N ALA A 57 12.44 -0.74 5.46
CA ALA A 57 12.13 -2.16 5.31
C ALA A 57 13.01 -2.84 4.25
N ILE A 58 13.26 -2.20 3.11
CA ILE A 58 14.04 -2.77 1.99
C ILE A 58 15.56 -2.76 2.25
N LEU A 59 16.08 -1.79 3.01
CA LEU A 59 17.52 -1.58 3.16
C LEU A 59 18.31 -2.81 3.64
N PRO A 60 17.87 -3.56 4.68
CA PRO A 60 18.58 -4.75 5.10
C PRO A 60 18.54 -5.87 4.06
N ALA A 61 17.40 -6.07 3.37
CA ALA A 61 17.34 -7.04 2.27
C ALA A 61 18.33 -6.72 1.16
N LEU A 62 18.40 -5.45 0.74
CA LEU A 62 19.40 -5.03 -0.24
C LEU A 62 20.82 -5.29 0.27
N GLY A 63 21.09 -5.01 1.55
CA GLY A 63 22.39 -5.30 2.17
C GLY A 63 22.77 -6.77 2.05
N VAL A 64 21.86 -7.69 2.41
CA VAL A 64 22.06 -9.14 2.30
C VAL A 64 22.35 -9.54 0.86
N VAL A 65 21.52 -9.11 -0.10
CA VAL A 65 21.71 -9.44 -1.53
C VAL A 65 23.05 -8.94 -2.05
N VAL A 66 23.44 -7.70 -1.70
CA VAL A 66 24.72 -7.12 -2.11
C VAL A 66 25.89 -7.93 -1.54
N ILE A 67 25.85 -8.31 -0.26
CA ILE A 67 26.89 -9.13 0.37
C ILE A 67 27.02 -10.48 -0.37
N GLN A 68 25.90 -11.14 -0.68
CA GLN A 68 25.92 -12.41 -1.42
C GLN A 68 26.51 -12.26 -2.82
N VAL A 69 26.11 -11.22 -3.57
CA VAL A 69 26.64 -10.93 -4.91
C VAL A 69 28.15 -10.68 -4.86
N VAL A 70 28.61 -9.82 -3.93
CA VAL A 70 30.03 -9.51 -3.77
C VAL A 70 30.82 -10.76 -3.39
N ALA A 71 30.35 -11.54 -2.41
CA ALA A 71 31.05 -12.75 -2.01
C ALA A 71 31.19 -13.76 -3.15
N LYS A 72 30.14 -13.93 -3.97
CA LYS A 72 30.18 -14.78 -5.16
C LYS A 72 31.18 -14.27 -6.21
N ILE A 73 31.25 -12.97 -6.45
CA ILE A 73 32.20 -12.37 -7.41
C ILE A 73 33.65 -12.58 -6.97
N PHE A 74 33.93 -12.44 -5.67
CA PHE A 74 35.29 -12.52 -5.13
C PHE A 74 35.68 -13.91 -4.61
N GLY A 75 34.79 -14.92 -4.72
CA GLY A 75 35.04 -16.28 -4.23
C GLY A 75 35.22 -16.36 -2.72
N LEU A 76 34.64 -15.41 -1.96
CA LEU A 76 34.74 -15.38 -0.52
C LEU A 76 33.81 -16.44 0.10
N PRO A 77 34.26 -17.19 1.11
CA PRO A 77 33.38 -18.09 1.84
C PRO A 77 32.33 -17.29 2.59
N LEU A 78 31.06 -17.50 2.25
CA LEU A 78 29.93 -16.97 3.02
C LEU A 78 29.78 -17.82 4.27
N SER A 79 30.00 -17.22 5.44
CA SER A 79 29.62 -17.81 6.73
C SER A 79 28.09 -17.76 6.81
N GLY A 80 27.44 -18.90 7.08
CA GLY A 80 25.97 -19.01 7.15
C GLY A 80 25.31 -18.02 8.13
N ASP A 81 26.07 -17.52 9.11
CA ASP A 81 25.60 -16.58 10.13
C ASP A 81 25.42 -15.13 9.64
N VAL A 82 25.87 -14.78 8.43
CA VAL A 82 25.70 -13.42 7.86
C VAL A 82 24.34 -13.27 7.17
N LEU A 83 23.65 -14.38 6.91
CA LEU A 83 22.33 -14.39 6.32
C LEU A 83 21.33 -14.13 7.45
N LEU A 84 20.60 -13.03 7.39
CA LEU A 84 19.39 -12.86 8.20
C LEU A 84 18.47 -14.03 7.85
N ASP A 85 18.06 -14.80 8.85
CA ASP A 85 17.03 -15.81 8.68
C ASP A 85 15.77 -15.12 8.12
N ASP A 86 15.14 -15.71 7.11
CA ASP A 86 13.93 -15.16 6.46
C ASP A 86 12.86 -14.82 7.49
N ARG A 87 12.81 -15.63 8.56
CA ARG A 87 11.92 -15.44 9.70
C ARG A 87 12.25 -14.21 10.53
N GLU A 88 13.51 -14.00 10.89
CA GLU A 88 13.94 -12.81 11.64
C GLU A 88 13.69 -11.53 10.83
N TYR A 89 13.89 -11.60 9.52
CA TYR A 89 13.63 -10.50 8.62
C TYR A 89 12.13 -10.18 8.51
N PHE A 90 11.27 -11.20 8.45
CA PHE A 90 9.83 -11.02 8.51
C PHE A 90 9.39 -10.38 9.83
N ASP A 91 9.91 -10.85 10.96
CA ASP A 91 9.60 -10.32 12.29
C ASP A 91 10.03 -8.84 12.39
N TRP A 92 11.21 -8.49 11.90
CA TRP A 92 11.68 -7.10 11.88
C TRP A 92 10.81 -6.21 10.98
N THR A 93 10.46 -6.68 9.78
CA THR A 93 9.56 -5.97 8.86
C THR A 93 8.17 -5.79 9.49
N SER A 94 7.69 -6.77 10.25
CA SER A 94 6.40 -6.72 10.93
C SER A 94 6.35 -5.60 11.97
N GLN A 95 7.47 -5.27 12.62
CA GLN A 95 7.55 -4.17 13.58
C GLN A 95 7.36 -2.80 12.88
N LEU A 96 7.89 -2.64 11.66
CA LEU A 96 7.72 -1.41 10.88
C LEU A 96 6.27 -1.14 10.46
N ILE A 97 5.46 -2.19 10.35
CA ILE A 97 4.04 -2.06 10.01
C ILE A 97 3.29 -1.29 11.08
N PHE A 98 3.63 -1.44 12.36
CA PHE A 98 2.97 -0.68 13.42
C PHE A 98 3.10 0.82 13.19
N PHE A 99 4.29 1.29 12.79
CA PHE A 99 4.51 2.69 12.44
C PHE A 99 3.77 3.10 11.17
N PHE A 100 3.76 2.23 10.16
CA PHE A 100 3.02 2.48 8.92
C PHE A 100 1.52 2.63 9.20
N VAL A 101 0.92 1.69 9.93
CA VAL A 101 -0.50 1.69 10.33
C VAL A 101 -0.82 2.92 11.18
N ALA A 102 0.03 3.23 12.16
CA ALA A 102 -0.17 4.37 13.06
C ALA A 102 -0.29 5.71 12.30
N VAL A 103 0.36 5.85 11.15
CA VAL A 103 0.26 7.06 10.33
C VAL A 103 -0.75 6.95 9.19
N ALA A 104 -0.88 5.77 8.57
CA ALA A 104 -1.78 5.56 7.43
C ALA A 104 -3.25 5.60 7.84
N VAL A 105 -3.63 5.00 8.97
CA VAL A 105 -5.04 4.93 9.42
C VAL A 105 -5.62 6.31 9.72
N PRO A 106 -4.96 7.19 10.49
CA PRO A 106 -5.43 8.57 10.69
C PRO A 106 -5.59 9.34 9.38
N ASN A 107 -4.61 9.19 8.47
CA ASN A 107 -4.65 9.86 7.16
C ASN A 107 -5.78 9.36 6.25
N LEU A 108 -6.25 8.14 6.46
CA LEU A 108 -7.32 7.50 5.70
C LEU A 108 -8.71 7.95 6.19
N LEU A 109 -8.89 8.11 7.50
CA LEU A 109 -10.22 8.30 8.12
C LEU A 109 -10.49 9.74 8.59
N ILE A 110 -9.49 10.45 9.12
CA ILE A 110 -9.70 11.76 9.76
C ILE A 110 -10.15 12.84 8.76
N PRO A 111 -9.54 13.00 7.57
CA PRO A 111 -9.93 14.06 6.64
C PRO A 111 -11.40 13.93 6.21
N ASP A 112 -11.85 12.71 5.91
CA ASP A 112 -13.23 12.44 5.50
C ASP A 112 -14.25 12.81 6.59
N ARG A 113 -13.86 12.69 7.87
CA ARG A 113 -14.67 13.12 9.02
C ARG A 113 -14.66 14.64 9.20
N VAL A 114 -13.48 15.26 9.13
CA VAL A 114 -13.32 16.72 9.34
C VAL A 114 -14.05 17.51 8.25
N GLU A 115 -13.99 17.04 7.00
CA GLU A 115 -14.63 17.66 5.85
C GLU A 115 -16.13 17.29 5.71
N ASN A 116 -16.68 16.49 6.65
CA ASN A 116 -18.07 16.01 6.64
C ASN A 116 -18.51 15.34 5.32
N VAL A 117 -17.56 14.72 4.61
CA VAL A 117 -17.82 14.11 3.29
C VAL A 117 -18.75 12.90 3.40
N LEU A 118 -18.78 12.25 4.56
CA LEU A 118 -19.67 11.13 4.86
C LEU A 118 -21.15 11.48 4.62
N LEU A 119 -21.58 12.69 4.98
CA LEU A 119 -22.97 13.15 4.76
C LEU A 119 -23.29 13.21 3.25
N VAL A 120 -22.32 13.64 2.44
CA VAL A 120 -22.43 13.69 0.98
C VAL A 120 -22.46 12.28 0.39
N TYR A 121 -21.65 11.35 0.90
CA TYR A 121 -21.68 9.96 0.43
C TYR A 121 -23.03 9.29 0.69
N THR A 122 -23.64 9.53 1.86
CA THR A 122 -24.95 8.97 2.22
C THR A 122 -26.13 9.61 1.49
N SER A 123 -25.92 10.72 0.77
CA SER A 123 -26.95 11.29 -0.13
C SER A 123 -27.16 10.46 -1.40
N ARG A 124 -26.31 9.46 -1.64
CA ARG A 124 -26.33 8.52 -2.76
C ARG A 124 -26.37 7.06 -2.23
N PRO A 125 -26.52 6.05 -3.10
CA PRO A 125 -26.65 4.65 -2.69
C PRO A 125 -25.55 4.02 -1.79
N PRO A 126 -24.27 4.46 -1.73
CA PRO A 126 -23.32 3.75 -0.89
C PRO A 126 -23.63 3.90 0.61
N THR A 127 -23.85 2.77 1.27
CA THR A 127 -24.06 2.72 2.73
C THR A 127 -22.78 3.02 3.51
N ILE A 128 -22.93 3.42 4.78
CA ILE A 128 -21.81 3.60 5.72
C ILE A 128 -20.98 2.32 5.84
N ASN A 129 -21.62 1.15 5.84
CA ASN A 129 -20.94 -0.14 5.91
C ASN A 129 -20.06 -0.37 4.68
N THR A 130 -20.56 -0.06 3.48
CA THR A 130 -19.78 -0.18 2.24
C THR A 130 -18.53 0.70 2.29
N TYR A 131 -18.65 1.93 2.83
CA TYR A 131 -17.51 2.83 3.02
C TYR A 131 -16.48 2.24 4.00
N LEU A 132 -16.91 1.78 5.18
CA LEU A 132 -16.01 1.22 6.18
C LEU A 132 -15.28 -0.03 5.66
N VAL A 133 -16.00 -0.94 5.00
CA VAL A 133 -15.39 -2.12 4.37
C VAL A 133 -14.39 -1.71 3.29
N ALA A 134 -14.70 -0.71 2.46
CA ALA A 134 -13.76 -0.23 1.45
C ALA A 134 -12.47 0.33 2.07
N ARG A 135 -12.57 1.06 3.19
CA ARG A 135 -11.40 1.57 3.93
C ARG A 135 -10.59 0.45 4.58
N LEU A 136 -11.26 -0.56 5.15
CA LEU A 136 -10.59 -1.75 5.69
C LEU A 136 -9.87 -2.54 4.61
N VAL A 137 -10.51 -2.79 3.46
CA VAL A 137 -9.91 -3.48 2.33
C VAL A 137 -8.72 -2.70 1.77
N ALA A 138 -8.85 -1.38 1.62
CA ALA A 138 -7.73 -0.53 1.21
C ALA A 138 -6.53 -0.68 2.17
N MET A 139 -6.78 -0.64 3.48
CA MET A 139 -5.73 -0.77 4.47
C MET A 139 -5.10 -2.18 4.48
N ALA A 140 -5.91 -3.22 4.37
CA ALA A 140 -5.44 -4.60 4.28
C ALA A 140 -4.53 -4.81 3.06
N ILE A 141 -4.92 -4.28 1.90
CA ILE A 141 -4.10 -4.32 0.69
C ILE A 141 -2.82 -3.51 0.89
N SER A 142 -2.87 -2.31 1.47
CA SER A 142 -1.67 -1.51 1.74
C SER A 142 -0.67 -2.24 2.65
N VAL A 143 -1.16 -2.87 3.72
CA VAL A 143 -0.32 -3.66 4.64
C VAL A 143 0.25 -4.88 3.94
N GLY A 144 -0.58 -5.60 3.17
CA GLY A 144 -0.12 -6.75 2.38
C GLY A 144 0.97 -6.35 1.39
N VAL A 145 0.80 -5.24 0.66
CA VAL A 145 1.83 -4.72 -0.25
C VAL A 145 3.10 -4.33 0.51
N PHE A 146 2.98 -3.65 1.65
CA PHE A 146 4.13 -3.27 2.47
C PHE A 146 4.93 -4.49 2.94
N LEU A 147 4.25 -5.55 3.37
CA LEU A 147 4.87 -6.82 3.75
C LEU A 147 5.52 -7.56 2.59
N MET A 148 4.90 -7.51 1.42
CA MET A 148 5.37 -8.23 0.23
C MET A 148 6.60 -7.58 -0.39
N ILE A 149 6.71 -6.25 -0.36
CA ILE A 149 7.80 -5.52 -1.03
C ILE A 149 9.19 -6.03 -0.64
N PRO A 150 9.56 -6.12 0.66
CA PRO A 150 10.91 -6.51 1.04
C PRO A 150 11.18 -8.00 0.75
N GLN A 151 10.14 -8.84 0.83
CA GLN A 151 10.21 -10.27 0.48
C GLN A 151 10.44 -10.48 -1.01
N LEU A 152 9.77 -9.69 -1.86
CA LEU A 152 10.01 -9.69 -3.31
C LEU A 152 11.42 -9.22 -3.66
N VAL A 153 11.99 -8.27 -2.92
CA VAL A 153 13.37 -7.82 -3.12
C VAL A 153 14.36 -8.95 -2.83
N LEU A 154 14.18 -9.69 -1.73
CA LEU A 154 15.01 -10.87 -1.43
C LEU A 154 14.87 -11.94 -2.51
N LEU A 155 13.63 -12.35 -2.82
CA LEU A 155 13.36 -13.36 -3.84
C LEU A 155 14.00 -13.03 -5.19
N ILE A 156 13.87 -11.77 -5.64
CA ILE A 156 14.48 -11.32 -6.90
C ILE A 156 16.01 -11.28 -6.77
N GLY A 157 16.54 -10.84 -5.64
CA GLY A 157 17.97 -10.80 -5.37
C GLY A 157 18.62 -12.17 -5.44
N GLU A 158 18.01 -13.17 -4.80
CA GLU A 158 18.48 -14.56 -4.82
C GLU A 158 18.32 -15.19 -6.21
N ALA A 159 17.19 -14.95 -6.88
CA ALA A 159 16.98 -15.42 -8.24
C ALA A 159 18.06 -14.91 -9.22
N LEU A 160 18.54 -13.67 -9.05
CA LEU A 160 19.61 -13.09 -9.86
C LEU A 160 20.97 -13.75 -9.60
N ILE A 161 21.19 -14.27 -8.39
CA ILE A 161 22.42 -14.98 -8.01
C ILE A 161 22.35 -16.44 -8.45
N SER A 162 21.16 -17.02 -8.55
CA SER A 162 20.95 -18.42 -8.90
C SER A 162 21.44 -18.77 -10.33
N PRO A 163 21.73 -20.06 -10.62
CA PRO A 163 22.09 -20.51 -11.96
C PRO A 163 20.96 -20.30 -12.99
N SER A 164 19.70 -20.31 -12.55
CA SER A 164 18.52 -20.18 -13.39
C SER A 164 17.46 -19.31 -12.72
N PHE A 165 17.38 -18.05 -13.15
CA PHE A 165 16.43 -17.06 -12.61
C PHE A 165 14.98 -17.57 -12.55
N PHE A 166 14.46 -18.09 -13.67
CA PHE A 166 13.09 -18.58 -13.73
C PHE A 166 12.88 -19.91 -12.98
N GLY A 167 13.92 -20.75 -12.85
CA GLY A 167 13.84 -21.98 -12.08
C GLY A 167 13.70 -21.69 -10.60
N HIS A 168 14.55 -20.82 -10.08
CA HIS A 168 14.51 -20.39 -8.69
C HIS A 168 13.18 -19.70 -8.32
N LEU A 169 12.64 -18.84 -9.21
CA LEU A 169 11.32 -18.26 -9.00
C LEU A 169 10.21 -19.32 -8.97
N ALA A 170 10.21 -20.29 -9.87
CA ALA A 170 9.18 -21.33 -9.91
C ALA A 170 9.21 -22.21 -8.65
N ASP A 171 10.40 -22.57 -8.17
CA ASP A 171 10.58 -23.42 -7.00
C ASP A 171 10.16 -22.71 -5.70
N ASN A 172 10.50 -21.42 -5.56
CA ASN A 172 10.17 -20.64 -4.37
C ASN A 172 8.78 -19.98 -4.42
N LEU A 173 8.15 -19.84 -5.59
CA LEU A 173 6.75 -19.42 -5.67
C LEU A 173 5.79 -20.51 -5.16
N ALA A 174 6.17 -21.78 -5.25
CA ALA A 174 5.39 -22.90 -4.70
C ALA A 174 5.29 -22.86 -3.16
N PHE A 175 6.23 -22.19 -2.47
CA PHE A 175 6.21 -21.99 -1.02
C PHE A 175 5.00 -21.17 -0.55
N TRP A 176 4.52 -20.20 -1.36
CA TRP A 176 3.35 -19.38 -1.01
C TRP A 176 2.01 -20.14 -1.00
N TRP A 177 2.00 -21.39 -1.51
CA TRP A 177 0.82 -22.25 -1.58
C TRP A 177 0.90 -23.52 -0.73
N ARG A 178 1.90 -23.63 0.17
CA ARG A 178 1.99 -24.68 1.19
C ARG A 178 1.71 -24.13 2.57
#